data_AF-A0A7C1BZC0-F1
#
_entry.id   AF-A0A7C1BZC0-F1
#
_cell.length_a   1.000
_cell.length_b   1.000
_cell.length_c   1.000
_cell.angle_alpha   90.00
_cell.angle_beta   90.00
_cell.angle_gamma   90.00
#
_symmetry.space_group_name_H-M   'P 1'
#
loop_
_entity.id
_entity.type
_entity.pdbx_description
1 polymer ?
#
loop_
_entity_poly.entity_id
_entity_poly.type
_entity_poly.pdbx_seq_one_letter_code
_entity_poly.pdbx_strand_id
1 'polypeptide(L)'
;MTIISIGTGSIMLLSIAVFLIITLILVGILVFAQAKLMPKGKVKIKINDKKELEINPGSTLLSTLANEKIFLPSACGGGGTCGMCKVQVNSGAGSILPTEKGFFTRKEQMQNWRLGCQVKVREDMEIAVAPEIFGIKKWECEVISNHNVATFIKEFVVKLPEGEHMDFRSGGYIQIDVPKIEVDFKDMDIEEEYRNDWDKFNMWSLKMKNPEPIYRAYSMANHPAEGNIIMLNIRIATPPWDRKKNAFMKVN
;
A
#
# COMPACT_ATOMS: atom_id res chain seq x y z
N MET A 1 34.40 39.97 55.20
CA MET A 1 33.55 38.83 54.82
C MET A 1 33.26 38.99 53.34
N THR A 2 34.09 38.35 52.52
CA THR A 2 34.33 38.67 51.12
C THR A 2 33.21 38.09 50.25
N ILE A 3 32.18 38.89 49.96
CA ILE A 3 31.19 38.56 48.93
C ILE A 3 31.83 38.92 47.60
N ILE A 4 32.23 37.88 46.87
CA ILE A 4 32.93 37.95 45.59
C ILE A 4 32.09 38.74 44.57
N SER A 5 32.70 39.76 43.95
CA SER A 5 32.15 40.46 42.78
C SER A 5 32.16 39.51 41.58
N ILE A 6 31.15 38.65 41.48
CA ILE A 6 30.96 37.81 40.29
C ILE A 6 30.48 38.76 39.18
N GLY A 7 31.35 39.02 38.20
CA GLY A 7 31.00 39.84 37.03
C GLY A 7 29.76 39.28 36.34
N THR A 8 28.89 40.16 35.83
CA THR A 8 27.66 39.78 35.11
C THR A 8 27.92 38.77 33.99
N GLY A 9 29.07 38.87 33.30
CA GLY A 9 29.51 37.90 32.30
C GLY A 9 29.73 36.48 32.85
N SER A 10 30.26 36.34 34.07
CA SER A 10 30.48 35.05 34.72
C SER A 10 29.16 34.37 35.11
N ILE A 11 28.16 35.15 35.55
CA ILE A 11 26.82 34.64 35.88
C ILE A 11 26.11 34.16 34.62
N MET A 12 26.23 34.89 33.50
CA MET A 12 25.67 34.48 32.22
C MET A 12 26.33 33.19 31.70
N LEU A 13 27.66 33.08 31.75
CA LEU A 13 28.39 31.88 31.36
C LEU A 13 28.01 30.66 32.21
N LEU A 14 27.91 30.82 33.53
CA LEU A 14 27.49 29.75 34.44
C LEU A 14 26.06 29.29 34.14
N SER A 15 25.14 30.23 33.89
CA SER A 15 23.74 29.93 33.57
C SER A 15 23.60 29.16 32.25
N ILE A 16 24.34 29.58 31.21
CA ILE A 16 24.40 28.89 29.91
C ILE A 16 24.98 27.48 30.09
N ALA A 17 26.06 27.33 30.85
CA ALA A 17 26.68 26.03 31.10
C ALA A 17 25.75 25.07 31.83
N VAL A 18 25.05 25.53 32.88
CA VAL A 18 24.07 24.71 33.61
C VAL A 18 22.91 24.29 32.70
N PHE A 19 22.38 25.23 31.90
CA PHE A 19 21.30 24.92 30.97
C PHE A 19 21.74 23.93 29.88
N LEU A 20 22.96 24.09 29.35
CA LEU A 20 23.55 23.15 28.39
C LEU A 20 23.71 21.75 28.99
N ILE A 21 24.18 21.65 30.24
CA ILE A 21 24.34 20.36 30.92
C ILE A 21 22.98 19.68 31.11
N ILE A 22 21.97 20.41 31.58
CA ILE A 22 20.61 19.86 31.77
C ILE A 22 20.03 19.38 30.44
N THR A 23 20.16 20.18 29.36
CA THR A 23 19.66 19.79 28.03
C THR A 23 20.40 18.58 27.48
N LEU A 24 21.73 18.48 27.63
CA LEU A 24 22.51 17.31 27.24
C LEU A 24 22.14 16.06 28.04
N ILE A 25 21.89 16.19 29.35
CA ILE A 25 21.42 15.08 30.18
C ILE A 25 20.05 14.59 29.70
N LEU A 26 19.11 15.51 29.45
CA LEU A 26 17.78 15.17 28.96
C LEU A 26 17.84 14.45 27.60
N VAL A 27 18.62 15.00 26.65
CA VAL A 27 18.85 14.37 25.34
C VAL A 27 19.53 13.01 25.49
N GLY A 28 20.51 12.89 26.39
CA GLY A 28 21.19 11.63 26.68
C GLY A 28 20.24 10.54 27.22
N ILE A 29 19.34 10.91 28.12
CA ILE A 29 18.29 10.02 28.63
C ILE A 29 17.35 9.57 27.50
N LEU A 30 16.93 10.50 26.63
CA LEU A 30 16.07 10.18 25.49
C LEU A 30 16.75 9.22 24.50
N VAL A 31 18.02 9.47 24.16
CA VAL A 31 18.80 8.61 23.26
C VAL A 31 19.02 7.23 23.89
N PHE A 32 19.31 7.16 25.19
CA PHE A 32 19.46 5.90 25.91
C PHE A 32 18.14 5.10 25.95
N ALA A 33 17.03 5.77 26.25
CA ALA A 33 15.70 5.16 26.24
C ALA A 33 15.37 4.63 24.84
N GLN A 34 15.60 5.43 23.79
CA GLN A 34 15.41 5.02 22.40
C GLN A 34 16.29 3.79 22.06
N ALA A 35 17.56 3.81 22.46
CA ALA A 35 18.50 2.73 22.22
C ALA A 35 18.15 1.41 22.92
N LYS A 36 17.47 1.48 24.08
CA LYS A 36 17.06 0.32 24.87
C LYS A 36 15.70 -0.23 24.42
N LEU A 37 14.77 0.66 24.05
CA LEU A 37 13.38 0.32 23.72
C LEU A 37 13.18 0.01 22.24
N MET A 38 14.04 0.52 21.34
CA MET A 38 14.01 0.13 19.94
C MET A 38 14.82 -1.15 19.72
N PRO A 39 14.24 -2.16 19.06
CA PRO A 39 14.97 -3.37 18.70
C PRO A 39 16.13 -2.99 17.78
N LYS A 40 17.35 -3.23 18.25
CA LYS A 40 18.58 -3.01 17.48
C LYS A 40 18.97 -4.32 16.81
N GLY A 41 18.69 -4.43 15.52
CA GLY A 41 19.09 -5.57 14.71
C GLY A 41 18.15 -5.83 13.56
N LYS A 42 18.60 -6.68 12.63
CA LYS A 42 17.68 -7.31 11.67
C LYS A 42 16.76 -8.25 12.45
N VAL A 43 15.50 -8.26 12.08
CA VAL A 43 14.50 -9.18 12.62
C VAL A 43 14.31 -10.34 11.66
N LYS A 44 14.02 -11.52 12.21
CA LYS A 44 13.80 -12.74 11.45
C LYS A 44 12.32 -13.00 11.26
N ILE A 45 11.91 -13.20 10.00
CA ILE A 45 10.57 -13.65 9.66
C ILE A 45 10.65 -15.08 9.13
N LYS A 46 10.03 -16.01 9.84
CA LYS A 46 9.91 -17.41 9.42
C LYS A 46 8.58 -17.61 8.71
N ILE A 47 8.60 -18.08 7.48
CA ILE A 47 7.44 -18.29 6.63
C ILE A 47 7.21 -19.79 6.40
N ASN A 48 6.03 -20.29 6.77
CA ASN A 48 5.62 -21.69 6.58
C ASN A 48 6.65 -22.73 7.07
N ASP A 49 7.43 -22.41 8.10
CA ASP A 49 8.53 -23.22 8.65
C ASP A 49 9.64 -23.63 7.66
N LYS A 50 9.66 -23.05 6.46
CA LYS A 50 10.57 -23.44 5.37
C LYS A 50 11.52 -22.34 4.95
N LYS A 51 11.12 -21.07 5.09
CA LYS A 51 11.88 -19.92 4.62
C LYS A 51 12.10 -18.94 5.77
N GLU A 52 13.33 -18.50 5.96
CA GLU A 52 13.69 -17.44 6.90
C GLU A 52 14.16 -16.21 6.12
N LEU A 53 13.70 -15.04 6.54
CA LEU A 53 14.07 -13.74 5.97
C LEU A 53 14.64 -12.85 7.07
N GLU A 54 15.78 -12.21 6.81
CA GLU A 54 16.34 -11.20 7.70
C GLU A 54 16.04 -9.80 7.15
N ILE A 55 15.19 -9.06 7.83
CA ILE A 55 14.71 -7.76 7.35
C ILE A 55 14.87 -6.66 8.40
N ASN A 56 14.87 -5.40 7.96
CA ASN A 56 14.94 -4.26 8.87
C ASN A 56 13.55 -3.99 9.49
N PRO A 57 13.46 -3.82 10.83
CA PRO A 57 12.20 -3.53 11.49
C PRO A 57 11.68 -2.13 11.13
N GLY A 58 10.36 -1.94 11.24
CA GLY A 58 9.70 -0.64 11.09
C GLY A 58 8.67 -0.55 9.95
N SER A 59 8.79 -1.38 8.93
CA SER A 59 7.83 -1.49 7.82
C SER A 59 6.64 -2.39 8.17
N THR A 60 5.60 -2.32 7.35
CA THR A 60 4.44 -3.22 7.45
C THR A 60 4.78 -4.58 6.87
N LEU A 61 4.13 -5.64 7.36
CA LEU A 61 4.37 -7.00 6.87
C LEU A 61 4.08 -7.12 5.36
N LEU A 62 3.07 -6.38 4.85
CA LEU A 62 2.78 -6.29 3.42
C LEU A 62 3.97 -5.77 2.61
N SER A 63 4.57 -4.64 3.00
CA SER A 63 5.68 -4.04 2.23
C SER A 63 6.98 -4.82 2.42
N THR A 64 7.23 -5.34 3.62
CA THR A 64 8.38 -6.21 3.89
C THR A 64 8.35 -7.46 3.02
N LEU A 65 7.21 -8.16 2.93
CA LEU A 65 7.10 -9.35 2.10
C LEU A 65 7.21 -9.01 0.61
N ALA A 66 6.62 -7.88 0.17
CA ALA A 66 6.74 -7.44 -1.22
C ALA A 66 8.20 -7.17 -1.63
N ASN A 67 9.01 -6.59 -0.74
CA ASN A 67 10.45 -6.38 -0.99
C ASN A 67 11.22 -7.70 -1.17
N GLU A 68 10.79 -8.75 -0.47
CA GLU A 68 11.34 -10.11 -0.57
C GLU A 68 10.66 -10.95 -1.67
N LYS A 69 9.97 -10.29 -2.61
CA LYS A 69 9.25 -10.87 -3.75
C LYS A 69 8.13 -11.85 -3.34
N ILE A 70 7.51 -11.63 -2.19
CA ILE A 70 6.34 -12.37 -1.70
C ILE A 70 5.17 -11.39 -1.64
N PHE A 71 4.29 -11.46 -2.65
CA PHE A 71 3.25 -10.45 -2.82
C PHE A 71 1.94 -10.88 -2.15
N LEU A 72 1.69 -10.39 -0.94
CA LEU A 72 0.37 -10.63 -0.33
C LEU A 72 -0.72 -9.94 -1.17
N PRO A 73 -1.88 -10.60 -1.35
CA PRO A 73 -3.03 -10.03 -2.06
C PRO A 73 -3.47 -8.70 -1.44
N SER A 74 -3.46 -7.60 -2.20
CA SER A 74 -3.80 -6.26 -1.69
C SER A 74 -4.43 -5.38 -2.76
N ALA A 75 -5.70 -5.00 -2.56
CA ALA A 75 -6.38 -4.07 -3.48
C ALA A 75 -6.24 -2.59 -3.08
N CYS A 76 -5.95 -2.30 -1.79
CA CYS A 76 -6.02 -0.96 -1.21
C CYS A 76 -4.67 -0.27 -0.98
N GLY A 77 -3.55 -0.81 -1.46
CA GLY A 77 -2.25 -0.18 -1.25
C GLY A 77 -1.70 -0.29 0.19
N GLY A 78 -2.39 -1.01 1.08
CA GLY A 78 -2.07 -1.07 2.50
C GLY A 78 -2.90 -0.14 3.41
N GLY A 79 -3.93 0.50 2.88
CA GLY A 79 -4.86 1.36 3.64
C GLY A 79 -5.77 0.63 4.64
N GLY A 80 -5.70 -0.70 4.76
CA GLY A 80 -6.48 -1.46 5.74
C GLY A 80 -7.98 -1.56 5.44
N THR A 81 -8.42 -1.22 4.22
CA THR A 81 -9.85 -1.14 3.86
C THR A 81 -10.37 -2.32 3.04
N CYS A 82 -9.50 -3.05 2.33
CA CYS A 82 -9.94 -4.14 1.44
C CYS A 82 -10.04 -5.52 2.10
N GLY A 83 -9.39 -5.74 3.25
CA GLY A 83 -9.39 -7.04 3.93
C GLY A 83 -8.70 -8.20 3.20
N MET A 84 -8.03 -7.95 2.07
CA MET A 84 -7.44 -9.01 1.22
C MET A 84 -6.10 -9.53 1.71
N CYS A 85 -5.28 -8.68 2.35
CA CYS A 85 -3.92 -9.01 2.79
C CYS A 85 -3.88 -9.91 4.04
N LYS A 86 -4.74 -10.93 4.09
CA LYS A 86 -4.86 -11.87 5.18
C LYS A 86 -3.60 -12.71 5.27
N VAL A 87 -3.04 -12.76 6.47
CA VAL A 87 -1.89 -13.58 6.81
C VAL A 87 -2.10 -14.11 8.22
N GLN A 88 -1.73 -15.36 8.43
CA GLN A 88 -1.76 -15.93 9.77
C GLN A 88 -0.42 -15.64 10.43
N VAL A 89 -0.45 -15.06 11.63
CA VAL A 89 0.76 -14.69 12.36
C VAL A 89 0.78 -15.44 13.68
N ASN A 90 1.62 -16.47 13.77
CA ASN A 90 1.70 -17.34 14.94
C ASN A 90 2.39 -16.64 16.12
N SER A 91 3.37 -15.78 15.84
CA SER A 91 4.13 -15.03 16.86
C SER A 91 4.60 -13.66 16.34
N GLY A 92 4.82 -12.72 17.27
CA GLY A 92 5.45 -11.42 16.98
C GLY A 92 4.55 -10.30 16.43
N ALA A 93 3.21 -10.48 16.36
CA ALA A 93 2.27 -9.42 15.92
C ALA A 93 1.42 -8.79 17.03
N GLY A 94 1.65 -9.11 18.31
CA GLY A 94 0.83 -8.63 19.42
C GLY A 94 -0.67 -8.93 19.23
N SER A 95 -1.55 -8.11 19.82
CA SER A 95 -3.00 -8.27 19.72
C SER A 95 -3.59 -7.69 18.43
N ILE A 96 -4.75 -8.22 18.02
CA ILE A 96 -5.47 -7.73 16.83
C ILE A 96 -5.95 -6.29 17.01
N LEU A 97 -5.67 -5.44 16.02
CA LEU A 97 -6.03 -4.03 16.06
C LEU A 97 -7.55 -3.85 15.81
N PRO A 98 -8.19 -2.80 16.38
CA PRO A 98 -9.60 -2.51 16.13
C PRO A 98 -9.94 -2.33 14.65
N THR A 99 -9.00 -1.82 13.85
CA THR A 99 -9.12 -1.66 12.39
C THR A 99 -9.21 -2.99 11.64
N GLU A 100 -8.66 -4.05 12.20
CA GLU A 100 -8.62 -5.39 11.59
C GLU A 100 -9.84 -6.23 11.99
N LYS A 101 -10.39 -6.03 13.19
CA LYS A 101 -11.43 -6.89 13.79
C LYS A 101 -12.66 -7.07 12.91
N GLY A 102 -13.04 -6.05 12.14
CA GLY A 102 -14.20 -6.10 11.24
C GLY A 102 -14.06 -7.09 10.07
N PHE A 103 -12.84 -7.47 9.71
CA PHE A 103 -12.56 -8.35 8.56
C PHE A 103 -12.46 -9.84 8.92
N PHE A 104 -12.48 -10.17 10.22
CA PHE A 104 -12.26 -11.53 10.71
C PHE A 104 -13.36 -11.97 11.67
N THR A 105 -13.83 -13.19 11.51
CA THR A 105 -14.71 -13.88 12.47
C THR A 105 -14.00 -14.10 13.80
N ARG A 106 -14.74 -14.33 14.88
CA ARG A 106 -14.13 -14.65 16.20
C ARG A 106 -13.20 -15.87 16.13
N LYS A 107 -13.54 -16.87 15.32
CA LYS A 107 -12.71 -18.07 15.12
C LYS A 107 -11.39 -17.72 14.43
N GLU A 108 -11.42 -16.91 13.37
CA GLU A 108 -10.21 -16.45 12.68
C GLU A 108 -9.34 -15.59 13.61
N GLN A 109 -9.94 -14.75 14.45
CA GLN A 109 -9.20 -13.96 15.44
C GLN A 109 -8.48 -14.86 16.46
N MET A 110 -9.10 -15.95 16.91
CA MET A 110 -8.47 -16.94 17.79
C MET A 110 -7.38 -17.76 17.10
N GLN A 111 -7.42 -17.84 15.77
CA GLN A 111 -6.40 -18.50 14.95
C GLN A 111 -5.28 -17.54 14.51
N ASN A 112 -5.21 -16.35 15.10
CA ASN A 112 -4.21 -15.32 14.83
C ASN A 112 -4.17 -14.84 13.36
N TRP A 113 -5.32 -14.76 12.71
CA TRP A 113 -5.43 -14.09 11.42
C TRP A 113 -5.30 -12.57 11.57
N ARG A 114 -4.47 -11.97 10.72
CA ARG A 114 -4.14 -10.54 10.72
C ARG A 114 -4.16 -9.96 9.31
N LEU A 115 -4.29 -8.64 9.22
CA LEU A 115 -4.06 -7.91 7.96
C LEU A 115 -2.58 -7.53 7.89
N GLY A 116 -1.84 -8.14 6.95
CA GLY A 116 -0.42 -7.89 6.77
C GLY A 116 -0.08 -6.41 6.52
N CYS A 117 -1.01 -5.62 5.98
CA CYS A 117 -0.78 -4.18 5.84
C CYS A 117 -0.84 -3.38 7.14
N GLN A 118 -1.52 -3.88 8.18
CA GLN A 118 -1.68 -3.19 9.47
C GLN A 118 -0.67 -3.68 10.51
N VAL A 119 -0.11 -4.88 10.31
CA VAL A 119 0.93 -5.44 11.19
C VAL A 119 2.28 -4.80 10.86
N LYS A 120 2.92 -4.20 11.86
CA LYS A 120 4.29 -3.66 11.76
C LYS A 120 5.29 -4.69 12.25
N VAL A 121 6.34 -4.94 11.48
CA VAL A 121 7.42 -5.84 11.90
C VAL A 121 8.34 -5.09 12.88
N ARG A 122 8.39 -5.56 14.13
CA ARG A 122 9.20 -4.97 15.20
C ARG A 122 10.14 -5.96 15.86
N GLU A 123 9.68 -7.20 16.01
CA GLU A 123 10.42 -8.31 16.58
C GLU A 123 10.39 -9.49 15.62
N ASP A 124 11.02 -10.60 15.98
CA ASP A 124 11.00 -11.82 15.18
C ASP A 124 9.56 -12.37 15.09
N MET A 125 9.18 -12.84 13.90
CA MET A 125 7.81 -13.24 13.60
C MET A 125 7.77 -14.61 12.91
N GLU A 126 6.80 -15.42 13.30
CA GLU A 126 6.42 -16.62 12.54
C GLU A 126 5.09 -16.38 11.84
N ILE A 127 5.08 -16.53 10.52
CA ILE A 127 3.91 -16.31 9.68
C ILE A 127 3.61 -17.53 8.83
N ALA A 128 2.32 -17.73 8.56
CA ALA A 128 1.84 -18.70 7.59
C ALA A 128 1.11 -17.97 6.44
N VAL A 129 1.55 -18.28 5.22
CA VAL A 129 1.10 -17.65 3.98
C VAL A 129 0.68 -18.75 3.01
N ALA A 130 -0.44 -18.55 2.30
CA ALA A 130 -0.92 -19.55 1.35
C ALA A 130 0.15 -19.86 0.27
N PRO A 131 0.35 -21.14 -0.11
CA PRO A 131 1.36 -21.53 -1.11
C PRO A 131 1.20 -20.82 -2.47
N GLU A 132 -0.04 -20.46 -2.82
CA GLU A 132 -0.37 -19.76 -4.08
C GLU A 132 0.30 -18.39 -4.19
N ILE A 133 0.65 -17.77 -3.07
CA ILE A 133 1.26 -16.42 -3.02
C ILE A 133 2.71 -16.43 -3.49
N PHE A 134 3.42 -17.57 -3.39
CA PHE A 134 4.81 -17.67 -3.85
C PHE A 134 4.94 -17.69 -5.38
N GLY A 135 3.83 -17.86 -6.12
CA GLY A 135 3.82 -17.92 -7.59
C GLY A 135 3.55 -16.59 -8.29
N ILE A 136 3.30 -15.51 -7.55
CA ILE A 136 2.98 -14.21 -8.14
C ILE A 136 4.23 -13.61 -8.78
N LYS A 137 4.17 -13.44 -10.11
CA LYS A 137 5.20 -12.77 -10.91
C LYS A 137 4.71 -11.41 -11.36
N LYS A 138 5.66 -10.54 -11.70
CA LYS A 138 5.41 -9.24 -12.32
C LYS A 138 5.88 -9.28 -13.77
N TRP A 139 5.03 -8.83 -14.68
CA TRP A 139 5.31 -8.80 -16.11
C TRP A 139 5.11 -7.38 -16.64
N GLU A 140 5.92 -7.02 -17.63
CA GLU A 140 5.68 -5.86 -18.48
C GLU A 140 4.91 -6.37 -19.71
N CYS A 141 3.71 -5.83 -19.94
CA CYS A 141 2.78 -6.33 -20.96
C CYS A 141 2.55 -5.28 -22.05
N GLU A 142 2.22 -5.72 -23.26
CA GLU A 142 1.89 -4.84 -24.37
C GLU A 142 0.37 -4.65 -24.46
N VAL A 143 -0.10 -3.41 -24.67
CA VAL A 143 -1.53 -3.13 -24.87
C VAL A 143 -1.93 -3.50 -26.29
N ILE A 144 -2.85 -4.46 -26.44
CA ILE A 144 -3.38 -4.87 -27.74
C ILE A 144 -4.58 -4.00 -28.12
N SER A 145 -5.51 -3.80 -27.18
CA SER A 145 -6.74 -3.05 -27.44
C SER A 145 -7.29 -2.40 -26.16
N ASN A 146 -8.11 -1.35 -26.35
CA ASN A 146 -8.69 -0.55 -25.27
C ASN A 146 -10.05 0.07 -25.68
N HIS A 147 -10.97 -0.76 -26.15
CA HIS A 147 -12.27 -0.33 -26.70
C HIS A 147 -13.31 -0.08 -25.61
N ASN A 148 -14.27 0.80 -25.84
CA ASN A 148 -15.43 0.86 -24.94
C ASN A 148 -16.35 -0.34 -25.17
N VAL A 149 -16.82 -0.92 -24.07
CA VAL A 149 -17.93 -1.90 -24.06
C VAL A 149 -19.19 -1.31 -23.44
N ALA A 150 -19.07 -0.17 -22.77
CA ALA A 150 -20.16 0.67 -22.30
C ALA A 150 -19.68 2.12 -22.16
N THR A 151 -20.60 3.04 -21.86
CA THR A 151 -20.30 4.48 -21.73
C THR A 151 -19.13 4.79 -20.80
N PHE A 152 -19.01 4.04 -19.70
CA PHE A 152 -18.01 4.26 -18.64
C PHE A 152 -17.09 3.05 -18.40
N ILE A 153 -17.11 2.07 -19.30
CA ILE A 153 -16.32 0.83 -19.15
C ILE A 153 -15.58 0.55 -20.45
N LYS A 154 -14.26 0.36 -20.33
CA LYS A 154 -13.42 -0.12 -21.42
C LYS A 154 -12.98 -1.55 -21.18
N GLU A 155 -12.94 -2.32 -22.26
CA GLU A 155 -12.25 -3.60 -22.32
C GLU A 155 -10.79 -3.33 -22.64
N PHE A 156 -9.94 -3.58 -21.66
CA PHE A 156 -8.50 -3.38 -21.73
C PHE A 156 -7.84 -4.76 -21.90
N VAL A 157 -7.27 -4.99 -23.08
CA VAL A 157 -6.63 -6.26 -23.44
C VAL A 157 -5.13 -6.06 -23.56
N VAL A 158 -4.37 -6.84 -22.79
CA VAL A 158 -2.91 -6.82 -22.83
C VAL A 158 -2.32 -8.19 -23.10
N LYS A 159 -1.19 -8.21 -23.80
CA LYS A 159 -0.43 -9.42 -24.13
C LYS A 159 0.69 -9.63 -23.11
N LEU A 160 0.81 -10.85 -22.61
CA LEU A 160 1.99 -11.27 -21.85
C LEU A 160 3.23 -11.38 -22.76
N PRO A 161 4.45 -11.18 -22.20
CA PRO A 161 5.70 -11.42 -22.93
C PRO A 161 5.78 -12.81 -23.58
N GLU A 162 6.53 -12.92 -24.67
CA GLU A 162 6.74 -14.21 -25.34
C GLU A 162 7.40 -15.22 -24.38
N GLY A 163 6.81 -16.43 -24.31
CA GLY A 163 7.31 -17.53 -23.49
C GLY A 163 6.77 -17.56 -22.04
N GLU A 164 6.05 -16.53 -21.59
CA GLU A 164 5.37 -16.55 -20.29
C GLU A 164 3.93 -17.04 -20.44
N HIS A 165 3.46 -17.82 -19.47
CA HIS A 165 2.08 -18.28 -19.35
C HIS A 165 1.58 -17.95 -17.94
N MET A 166 0.35 -17.45 -17.84
CA MET A 166 -0.26 -17.15 -16.56
C MET A 166 -1.30 -18.21 -16.21
N ASP A 167 -0.99 -19.03 -15.21
CA ASP A 167 -1.93 -19.98 -14.66
C ASP A 167 -2.82 -19.28 -13.62
N PHE A 168 -4.06 -18.98 -14.00
CA PHE A 168 -5.05 -18.39 -13.10
C PHE A 168 -6.34 -19.21 -13.07
N ARG A 169 -7.16 -18.99 -12.05
CA ARG A 169 -8.51 -19.54 -11.95
C ARG A 169 -9.52 -18.45 -12.27
N SER A 170 -10.60 -18.81 -12.98
CA SER A 170 -11.71 -17.90 -13.24
C SER A 170 -12.24 -17.27 -11.96
N GLY A 171 -12.44 -15.95 -11.97
CA GLY A 171 -12.74 -15.17 -10.76
C GLY A 171 -11.50 -14.64 -10.02
N GLY A 172 -10.29 -15.00 -10.48
CA GLY A 172 -9.04 -14.38 -10.05
C GLY A 172 -8.93 -12.92 -10.50
N TYR A 173 -7.90 -12.25 -10.00
CA TYR A 173 -7.60 -10.86 -10.31
C TYR A 173 -6.09 -10.67 -10.45
N ILE A 174 -5.70 -9.62 -11.18
CA ILE A 174 -4.32 -9.16 -11.27
C ILE A 174 -4.18 -7.77 -10.67
N GLN A 175 -2.94 -7.32 -10.48
CA GLN A 175 -2.64 -5.97 -10.05
C GLN A 175 -1.95 -5.22 -11.19
N ILE A 176 -2.44 -4.02 -11.51
CA ILE A 176 -1.80 -3.10 -12.45
C ILE A 176 -1.03 -2.06 -11.64
N ASP A 177 0.24 -1.89 -11.98
CA ASP A 177 1.07 -0.79 -11.50
C ASP A 177 0.86 0.45 -12.35
N VAL A 178 0.54 1.57 -11.70
CA VAL A 178 0.34 2.87 -12.32
C VAL A 178 1.47 3.79 -11.88
N PRO A 179 2.30 4.30 -12.80
CA PRO A 179 3.38 5.22 -12.46
C PRO A 179 2.83 6.58 -12.00
N LYS A 180 3.73 7.45 -11.55
CA LYS A 180 3.42 8.86 -11.33
C LYS A 180 3.05 9.51 -12.66
N ILE A 181 1.80 9.92 -12.81
CA ILE A 181 1.26 10.43 -14.07
C ILE A 181 0.10 11.41 -13.83
N GLU A 182 -0.09 12.34 -14.75
CA GLU A 182 -1.27 13.19 -14.84
C GLU A 182 -1.89 12.99 -16.23
N VAL A 183 -3.21 12.79 -16.28
CA VAL A 183 -3.95 12.45 -17.49
C VAL A 183 -5.20 13.32 -17.58
N ASP A 184 -5.40 13.99 -18.71
CA ASP A 184 -6.62 14.74 -19.02
C ASP A 184 -7.66 13.80 -19.65
N PHE A 185 -8.92 13.88 -19.23
CA PHE A 185 -9.98 13.01 -19.78
C PHE A 185 -10.28 13.32 -21.25
N LYS A 186 -9.93 14.52 -21.71
CA LYS A 186 -10.04 14.95 -23.10
C LYS A 186 -9.16 14.14 -24.06
N ASP A 187 -8.08 13.54 -23.56
CA ASP A 187 -7.12 12.77 -24.36
C ASP A 187 -7.53 11.29 -24.46
N MET A 188 -8.67 10.91 -23.88
CA MET A 188 -9.17 9.53 -23.92
C MET A 188 -9.92 9.27 -25.23
N ASP A 189 -9.57 8.18 -25.91
CA ASP A 189 -10.30 7.70 -27.07
C ASP A 189 -11.63 7.07 -26.65
N ILE A 190 -12.76 7.74 -26.92
CA ILE A 190 -14.12 7.24 -26.66
C ILE A 190 -14.85 7.08 -27.99
N GLU A 191 -15.39 5.89 -28.29
CA GLU A 191 -16.20 5.65 -29.48
C GLU A 191 -17.46 6.54 -29.50
N GLU A 192 -17.88 6.96 -30.69
CA GLU A 192 -18.92 7.99 -30.89
C GLU A 192 -20.24 7.65 -30.19
N GLU A 193 -20.64 6.38 -30.20
CA GLU A 193 -21.89 5.90 -29.58
C GLU A 193 -21.95 6.14 -28.05
N TYR A 194 -20.79 6.28 -27.40
CA TYR A 194 -20.67 6.45 -25.96
C TYR A 194 -20.46 7.91 -25.53
N ARG A 195 -20.32 8.86 -26.46
CA ARG A 195 -19.99 10.26 -26.15
C ARG A 195 -21.15 11.05 -25.56
N ASN A 196 -22.39 10.65 -25.82
CA ASN A 196 -23.58 11.42 -25.40
C ASN A 196 -23.59 11.77 -23.90
N ASP A 197 -23.32 10.80 -23.02
CA ASP A 197 -23.25 11.07 -21.58
C ASP A 197 -21.96 11.81 -21.19
N TRP A 198 -20.86 11.60 -21.93
CA TRP A 198 -19.62 12.33 -21.70
C TRP A 198 -19.79 13.83 -21.92
N ASP A 199 -20.48 14.20 -23.01
CA ASP A 199 -20.82 15.59 -23.32
C ASP A 199 -21.81 16.15 -22.29
N LYS A 200 -22.86 15.39 -21.97
CA LYS A 200 -23.90 15.80 -21.01
C LYS A 200 -23.34 16.12 -19.63
N PHE A 201 -22.42 15.31 -19.13
CA PHE A 201 -21.82 15.49 -17.81
C PHE A 201 -20.51 16.29 -17.84
N ASN A 202 -20.11 16.79 -19.02
CA ASN A 202 -18.85 17.52 -19.23
C ASN A 202 -17.62 16.76 -18.70
N MET A 203 -17.58 15.45 -18.98
CA MET A 203 -16.53 14.53 -18.53
C MET A 203 -15.14 14.95 -19.02
N TRP A 204 -15.06 15.54 -20.21
CA TRP A 204 -13.83 16.00 -20.86
C TRP A 204 -13.04 17.04 -20.05
N SER A 205 -13.71 17.74 -19.13
CA SER A 205 -13.08 18.74 -18.25
C SER A 205 -12.33 18.15 -17.06
N LEU A 206 -12.50 16.84 -16.80
CA LEU A 206 -11.89 16.18 -15.65
C LEU A 206 -10.42 15.83 -15.91
N LYS A 207 -9.67 15.74 -14.81
CA LYS A 207 -8.26 15.36 -14.79
C LYS A 207 -8.00 14.32 -13.71
N MET A 208 -7.19 13.32 -14.03
CA MET A 208 -6.66 12.37 -13.06
C MET A 208 -5.21 12.73 -12.76
N LYS A 209 -4.87 12.83 -11.48
CA LYS A 209 -3.51 13.10 -11.02
C LYS A 209 -3.09 12.03 -10.02
N ASN A 210 -2.00 11.34 -10.34
CA ASN A 210 -1.39 10.35 -9.48
C ASN A 210 0.02 10.82 -9.07
N PRO A 211 0.21 11.38 -7.86
CA PRO A 211 1.47 11.99 -7.45
C PRO A 211 2.58 10.99 -7.10
N GLU A 212 2.20 9.75 -6.78
CA GLU A 212 3.07 8.65 -6.32
C GLU A 212 2.71 7.38 -7.11
N PRO A 213 3.65 6.45 -7.35
CA PRO A 213 3.31 5.15 -7.94
C PRO A 213 2.29 4.40 -7.08
N ILE A 214 1.25 3.85 -7.71
CA ILE A 214 0.21 3.08 -7.03
C ILE A 214 -0.05 1.77 -7.77
N TYR A 215 -0.67 0.81 -7.11
CA TYR A 215 -1.20 -0.38 -7.75
C TYR A 215 -2.69 -0.53 -7.47
N ARG A 216 -3.42 -1.16 -8.39
CA ARG A 216 -4.86 -1.43 -8.27
C ARG A 216 -5.19 -2.83 -8.77
N ALA A 217 -6.13 -3.49 -8.09
CA ALA A 217 -6.57 -4.82 -8.45
C ALA A 217 -7.71 -4.76 -9.47
N TYR A 218 -7.63 -5.60 -10.50
CA TYR A 218 -8.66 -5.76 -11.53
C TYR A 218 -8.92 -7.24 -11.79
N SER A 219 -10.19 -7.62 -11.79
CA SER A 219 -10.62 -9.00 -12.02
C SER A 219 -10.41 -9.41 -13.46
N MET A 220 -10.06 -10.67 -13.66
CA MET A 220 -9.88 -11.25 -14.98
C MET A 220 -11.23 -11.45 -15.67
N ALA A 221 -11.36 -10.91 -16.89
CA ALA A 221 -12.55 -11.06 -17.71
C ALA A 221 -12.47 -12.28 -18.66
N ASN A 222 -11.26 -12.73 -19.03
CA ASN A 222 -11.05 -13.89 -19.88
C ASN A 222 -11.00 -15.22 -19.11
N HIS A 223 -11.29 -16.32 -19.80
CA HIS A 223 -11.07 -17.67 -19.31
C HIS A 223 -9.58 -18.07 -19.40
N PRO A 224 -9.05 -18.90 -18.47
CA PRO A 224 -7.66 -19.39 -18.53
C PRO A 224 -7.28 -20.12 -19.83
N ALA A 225 -8.26 -20.59 -20.61
CA ALA A 225 -8.04 -21.26 -21.89
C ALA A 225 -7.87 -20.30 -23.07
N GLU A 226 -8.12 -19.00 -22.88
CA GLU A 226 -8.00 -17.97 -23.92
C GLU A 226 -6.54 -17.55 -24.18
N GLY A 227 -5.58 -18.26 -23.56
CA GLY A 227 -4.15 -18.15 -23.84
C GLY A 227 -3.47 -17.01 -23.10
N ASN A 228 -2.45 -16.42 -23.74
CA ASN A 228 -1.51 -15.46 -23.13
C ASN A 228 -1.99 -14.01 -23.16
N ILE A 229 -3.31 -13.81 -23.13
CA ILE A 229 -3.92 -12.48 -23.05
C ILE A 229 -4.54 -12.27 -21.67
N ILE A 230 -4.57 -11.02 -21.26
CA ILE A 230 -5.21 -10.57 -20.04
C ILE A 230 -6.28 -9.59 -20.49
N MET A 231 -7.55 -9.92 -20.23
CA MET A 231 -8.68 -9.06 -20.52
C MET A 231 -9.27 -8.51 -19.24
N LEU A 232 -9.51 -7.20 -19.19
CA LEU A 232 -10.04 -6.51 -18.02
C LEU A 232 -11.17 -5.57 -18.43
N ASN A 233 -12.23 -5.54 -17.64
CA ASN A 233 -13.29 -4.55 -17.78
C ASN A 233 -13.10 -3.44 -16.73
N ILE A 234 -12.58 -2.30 -17.17
CA ILE A 234 -12.20 -1.20 -16.28
C ILE A 234 -13.24 -0.09 -16.37
N ARG A 235 -13.92 0.14 -15.25
CA ARG A 235 -14.82 1.27 -15.07
C ARG A 235 -14.03 2.53 -14.71
N ILE A 236 -14.32 3.64 -15.37
CA ILE A 236 -13.77 4.94 -14.99
C ILE A 236 -14.35 5.41 -13.65
N ALA A 237 -13.48 5.80 -12.72
CA ALA A 237 -13.88 6.31 -11.41
C ALA A 237 -13.94 7.85 -11.46
N THR A 238 -15.15 8.39 -11.54
CA THR A 238 -15.37 9.84 -11.53
C THR A 238 -15.51 10.38 -10.10
N PRO A 239 -15.28 11.69 -9.89
CA PRO A 239 -15.66 12.34 -8.65
C PRO A 239 -17.14 12.15 -8.32
N PRO A 240 -17.55 12.23 -7.05
CA PRO A 240 -18.96 12.24 -6.70
C PRO A 240 -19.69 13.42 -7.38
N TRP A 241 -20.93 13.17 -7.80
CA TRP A 241 -21.76 14.19 -8.43
C TRP A 241 -22.44 15.09 -7.40
N ASP A 242 -22.22 16.41 -7.48
CA ASP A 242 -22.94 17.39 -6.67
C ASP A 242 -24.25 17.78 -7.37
N ARG A 243 -25.35 17.20 -6.89
CA ARG A 243 -26.70 17.48 -7.41
C ARG A 243 -27.12 18.95 -7.28
N LYS A 244 -26.57 19.70 -6.31
CA LYS A 244 -26.95 21.12 -6.11
C LYS A 244 -26.26 22.01 -7.14
N LYS A 245 -25.01 21.70 -7.46
CA LYS A 245 -24.21 22.45 -8.44
C LYS A 245 -24.37 21.91 -9.86
N ASN A 246 -25.05 20.79 -10.01
CA ASN A 246 -25.18 20.05 -11.26
C ASN A 246 -23.82 19.84 -11.94
N ALA A 247 -22.81 19.47 -11.13
CA ALA A 247 -21.43 19.34 -11.57
C ALA A 247 -20.68 18.32 -10.69
N PHE A 248 -19.54 17.83 -11.18
CA PHE A 248 -18.63 17.00 -10.38
C PHE A 248 -18.05 17.78 -9.20
N MET A 249 -17.91 17.11 -8.04
CA MET A 249 -17.22 17.68 -6.90
C MET A 249 -15.74 17.89 -7.20
N LYS A 250 -15.19 19.02 -6.73
CA LYS A 250 -13.75 19.31 -6.80
C LYS A 250 -13.06 18.60 -5.63
N VAL A 251 -12.58 17.38 -5.88
CA VAL A 251 -11.97 16.49 -4.88
C VAL A 251 -10.46 16.31 -5.05
N ASN A 252 -9.86 16.95 -6.07
CA ASN A 252 -8.44 16.92 -6.38
C ASN A 252 -7.84 18.32 -6.29
#